data_AF-A0A9D7DU55-F1
#
_entry.id   AF-A0A9D7DU55-F1
#
_cell.length_a   1.000
_cell.length_b   1.000
_cell.length_c   1.000
_cell.angle_alpha   90.00
_cell.angle_beta   90.00
_cell.angle_gamma   90.00
#
_symmetry.space_group_name_H-M   'P 1'
#
loop_
_entity.id
_entity.type
_entity.pdbx_description
1 polymer ?
#
loop_
_entity_poly.entity_id
_entity_poly.type
_entity_poly.pdbx_seq_one_letter_code
_entity_poly.pdbx_strand_id
1 'polypeptide(L)'
;MKSAIIVLAVLIGGSAHIGHAQPVNVDLYAWQFPTVSNVNLQSELVTMLQQEVSQILAAGHLAPLSVRYGDLTWEAYFLYQEPGRIITTLAWAFPYLTSAQQDSARLYVAEELANIDYAPWGNYPLSRTEGARREYYQQSPIWQANHWMGNFRPKLHTLYGLWLFAERAGEFDLLQPFWPDIEEFYNSEADEGRIYGSASGHIGMIRLAHEFGDSAALVAARANLLSDLTDGLNFASVEAFLQNGYNGWDAPYGPQYSTRNDSLIYHGWMFLNMSPEVGRYLRDYHLEECTARNSWATGRFYLWWLTGSQYFCRWTGDESSGVTPEMFGMVVPIERWTIGTSSGTLEQYFRSSPWGRGDCYWLEGLVQAIESTGDTLWRDMRASPGVTDLTAVPLGNDIVLRWSATGAQQYLIASSPTSDGPFTIIDSVITDSVVLNNETQNWTARYFHVIAQP
;
A
#
# COMPACT_ATOMS: atom_id res chain seq x y z
N MET A 1 23.07 -20.97 -8.60
CA MET A 1 22.24 -21.58 -9.65
C MET A 1 21.31 -22.61 -9.01
N LYS A 2 20.01 -22.35 -8.96
CA LYS A 2 19.03 -23.34 -8.49
C LYS A 2 18.19 -23.78 -9.69
N SER A 3 18.32 -25.05 -10.08
CA SER A 3 17.50 -25.71 -11.09
C SER A 3 16.13 -26.02 -10.49
N ALA A 4 15.05 -25.67 -11.19
CA ALA A 4 13.69 -26.04 -10.80
C ALA A 4 13.25 -27.32 -11.53
N ILE A 5 12.76 -28.29 -10.77
CA ILE A 5 12.03 -29.46 -11.26
C ILE A 5 10.54 -29.16 -11.09
N ILE A 6 9.78 -29.18 -12.18
CA ILE A 6 8.32 -29.05 -12.15
C ILE A 6 7.71 -30.44 -11.93
N VAL A 7 7.08 -30.63 -10.78
CA VAL A 7 6.18 -31.76 -10.52
C VAL A 7 4.75 -31.26 -10.66
N LEU A 8 4.06 -31.71 -11.72
CA LEU A 8 2.65 -31.43 -11.94
C LEU A 8 1.82 -32.45 -11.13
N ALA A 9 1.20 -32.01 -10.04
CA ALA A 9 0.20 -32.79 -9.32
C ALA A 9 -1.19 -32.28 -9.66
N VAL A 10 -1.93 -33.05 -10.46
CA VAL A 10 -3.37 -32.84 -10.69
C VAL A 10 -4.12 -33.57 -9.57
N LEU A 11 -4.69 -32.82 -8.64
CA LEU A 11 -5.62 -33.33 -7.63
C LEU A 11 -7.04 -32.89 -8.01
N ILE A 12 -7.81 -33.84 -8.55
CA ILE A 12 -9.27 -33.74 -8.63
C ILE A 12 -9.80 -34.39 -7.35
N GLY A 13 -10.19 -33.58 -6.37
CA GLY A 13 -10.75 -34.02 -5.10
C GLY A 13 -12.12 -33.41 -4.88
N GLY A 14 -13.15 -34.25 -4.92
CA GLY A 14 -14.54 -33.88 -4.70
C GLY A 14 -14.80 -33.33 -3.29
N SER A 15 -15.76 -32.41 -3.24
CA SER A 15 -16.18 -31.66 -2.06
C SER A 15 -16.72 -32.57 -0.95
N ALA A 16 -16.05 -32.52 0.20
CA ALA A 16 -16.63 -32.81 1.50
C ALA A 16 -16.17 -31.71 2.46
N HIS A 17 -17.09 -30.82 2.87
CA HIS A 17 -16.85 -29.82 3.90
C HIS A 17 -16.70 -30.51 5.26
N ILE A 18 -15.47 -30.90 5.58
CA ILE A 18 -15.04 -31.12 6.96
C ILE A 18 -14.26 -29.87 7.33
N GLY A 19 -14.84 -29.03 8.20
CA GLY A 19 -14.24 -27.79 8.70
C GLY A 19 -13.03 -28.07 9.57
N HIS A 20 -11.90 -28.43 8.96
CA HIS A 20 -10.60 -28.21 9.55
C HIS A 20 -10.21 -26.76 9.26
N ALA A 21 -10.26 -25.91 10.28
CA ALA A 21 -9.68 -24.56 10.21
C ALA A 21 -8.22 -24.71 9.75
N GLN A 22 -7.94 -24.37 8.50
CA GLN A 22 -6.57 -24.37 8.00
C GLN A 22 -5.80 -23.28 8.75
N PRO A 23 -4.61 -23.57 9.28
CA PRO A 23 -3.80 -22.56 9.93
C PRO A 23 -3.49 -21.41 8.97
N VAL A 24 -3.39 -20.18 9.51
CA VAL A 24 -3.05 -19.00 8.70
C VAL A 24 -1.68 -19.20 8.05
N ASN A 25 -1.62 -19.10 6.73
CA ASN A 25 -0.36 -19.13 5.99
C ASN A 25 0.26 -17.72 5.97
N VAL A 26 1.00 -17.37 7.02
CA VAL A 26 1.61 -16.03 7.15
C VAL A 26 2.54 -15.68 5.98
N ASP A 27 3.26 -16.66 5.40
CA ASP A 27 4.18 -16.39 4.30
C ASP A 27 3.46 -15.92 3.04
N LEU A 28 2.22 -16.38 2.82
CA LEU A 28 1.41 -15.93 1.70
C LEU A 28 1.14 -14.43 1.77
N TYR A 29 0.76 -13.94 2.96
CA TYR A 29 0.38 -12.55 3.17
C TYR A 29 1.58 -11.64 3.45
N ALA A 30 2.66 -12.17 4.03
CA ALA A 30 3.90 -11.42 4.25
C ALA A 30 4.64 -11.14 2.93
N TRP A 31 4.67 -12.09 2.00
CA TRP A 31 5.60 -12.01 0.86
C TRP A 31 4.95 -11.79 -0.48
N GLN A 32 3.66 -12.06 -0.66
CA GLN A 32 3.05 -11.83 -1.97
C GLN A 32 2.48 -10.42 -2.08
N PHE A 33 2.87 -9.69 -3.13
CA PHE A 33 2.32 -8.37 -3.46
C PHE A 33 1.71 -8.39 -4.86
N PRO A 34 0.55 -7.74 -5.09
CA PRO A 34 -0.02 -7.65 -6.42
C PRO A 34 0.75 -6.62 -7.26
N THR A 35 1.27 -7.08 -8.39
CA THR A 35 1.79 -6.24 -9.46
C THR A 35 0.80 -6.21 -10.60
N VAL A 36 0.70 -5.07 -11.29
CA VAL A 36 -0.28 -4.88 -12.35
C VAL A 36 0.44 -4.52 -13.65
N SER A 37 0.12 -5.24 -14.73
CA SER A 37 0.56 -4.94 -16.08
C SER A 37 -0.60 -4.54 -16.99
N ASN A 38 -0.30 -4.07 -18.19
CA ASN A 38 -1.30 -3.75 -19.22
C ASN A 38 -2.34 -2.69 -18.82
N VAL A 39 -1.98 -1.78 -17.91
CA VAL A 39 -2.81 -0.62 -17.55
C VAL A 39 -2.81 0.41 -18.68
N ASN A 40 -3.98 0.99 -18.96
CA ASN A 40 -4.08 2.12 -19.89
C ASN A 40 -3.54 3.42 -19.25
N LEU A 41 -2.27 3.73 -19.51
CA LEU A 41 -1.60 4.94 -19.02
C LEU A 41 -2.13 6.24 -19.63
N GLN A 42 -2.95 6.18 -20.68
CA GLN A 42 -3.58 7.34 -21.33
C GLN A 42 -5.04 7.56 -20.86
N SER A 43 -5.47 6.87 -19.82
CA SER A 43 -6.82 7.03 -19.28
C SER A 43 -7.03 8.39 -18.60
N GLU A 44 -8.28 8.85 -18.56
CA GLU A 44 -8.66 10.07 -17.83
C GLU A 44 -8.34 9.96 -16.34
N LEU A 45 -8.44 8.75 -15.76
CA LEU A 45 -8.08 8.49 -14.37
C LEU A 45 -6.60 8.76 -14.08
N VAL A 46 -5.68 8.37 -14.97
CA VAL A 46 -4.24 8.65 -14.80
C VAL A 46 -3.98 10.16 -14.90
N THR A 47 -4.64 10.84 -15.82
CA THR A 47 -4.54 12.30 -15.95
C THR A 47 -5.03 13.00 -14.67
N MET A 48 -6.16 12.55 -14.13
CA MET A 48 -6.73 13.03 -12.87
C MET A 48 -5.78 12.80 -11.69
N LEU A 49 -5.19 11.61 -11.58
CA LEU A 49 -4.20 11.27 -10.55
C LEU A 49 -2.99 12.21 -10.61
N GLN A 50 -2.43 12.41 -11.80
CA GLN A 50 -1.29 13.32 -11.99
C GLN A 50 -1.62 14.76 -11.61
N GLN A 51 -2.84 15.25 -11.91
CA GLN A 51 -3.27 16.59 -11.52
C GLN A 51 -3.34 16.76 -10.00
N GLU A 52 -3.93 15.80 -9.30
CA GLU A 52 -4.04 15.85 -7.85
C GLU A 52 -2.67 15.69 -7.15
N VAL A 53 -1.80 14.82 -7.66
CA VAL A 53 -0.45 14.66 -7.12
C VAL A 53 0.39 15.93 -7.33
N SER A 54 0.26 16.62 -8.46
CA SER A 54 0.91 17.93 -8.67
C SER A 54 0.53 18.95 -7.58
N GLN A 55 -0.70 18.92 -7.07
CA GLN A 55 -1.12 19.82 -6.00
C GLN A 55 -0.43 19.49 -4.67
N ILE A 56 -0.19 18.20 -4.38
CA ILE A 56 0.56 17.75 -3.20
C ILE A 56 2.01 18.23 -3.30
N LEU A 57 2.67 17.91 -4.41
CA LEU A 57 4.09 18.22 -4.62
C LEU A 57 4.37 19.73 -4.60
N ALA A 58 3.44 20.55 -5.08
CA ALA A 58 3.57 22.01 -5.05
C ALA A 58 3.34 22.63 -3.67
N ALA A 59 2.73 21.90 -2.73
CA ALA A 59 2.35 22.42 -1.43
C ALA A 59 3.43 22.28 -0.36
N GLY A 60 4.36 21.34 -0.52
CA GLY A 60 5.25 20.89 0.54
C GLY A 60 4.49 20.18 1.66
N HIS A 61 5.05 20.16 2.86
CA HIS A 61 4.49 19.49 4.03
C HIS A 61 3.00 19.81 4.24
N LEU A 62 2.15 18.79 4.29
CA LEU A 62 0.70 18.95 4.42
C LEU A 62 0.25 18.88 5.89
N ALA A 63 -0.63 19.80 6.28
CA ALA A 63 -1.36 19.71 7.55
C ALA A 63 -2.43 18.61 7.51
N PRO A 64 -2.93 18.11 8.66
CA PRO A 64 -4.14 17.29 8.73
C PRO A 64 -5.35 17.94 8.05
N LEU A 65 -6.22 17.13 7.46
CA LEU A 65 -7.45 17.62 6.84
C LEU A 65 -8.52 17.89 7.90
N SER A 66 -9.00 19.12 8.04
CA SER A 66 -10.17 19.41 8.87
C SER A 66 -11.45 19.16 8.09
N VAL A 67 -12.30 18.25 8.59
CA VAL A 67 -13.60 17.91 8.01
C VAL A 67 -14.71 18.39 8.92
N ARG A 68 -15.69 19.11 8.37
CA ARG A 68 -16.85 19.62 9.13
C ARG A 68 -18.12 19.53 8.31
N TYR A 69 -19.09 18.79 8.82
CA TYR A 69 -20.44 18.66 8.25
C TYR A 69 -21.55 19.06 9.23
N GLY A 70 -21.24 19.17 10.52
CA GLY A 70 -22.17 19.53 11.59
C GLY A 70 -21.98 20.96 12.10
N ASP A 71 -22.90 21.40 12.96
CA ASP A 71 -22.97 22.75 13.52
C ASP A 71 -22.30 22.89 14.90
N LEU A 72 -21.70 21.81 15.42
CA LEU A 72 -21.11 21.80 16.76
C LEU A 72 -19.71 22.42 16.77
N THR A 73 -19.57 23.49 17.54
CA THR A 73 -18.31 24.26 17.66
C THR A 73 -17.28 23.61 18.58
N TRP A 74 -17.66 22.59 19.35
CA TRP A 74 -16.78 21.86 20.27
C TRP A 74 -16.34 20.49 19.75
N GLU A 75 -16.77 20.08 18.55
CA GLU A 75 -16.28 18.87 17.89
C GLU A 75 -15.31 19.24 16.77
N ALA A 76 -14.35 18.35 16.52
CA ALA A 76 -13.44 18.45 15.40
C ALA A 76 -13.14 17.08 14.83
N TYR A 77 -13.04 17.02 13.52
CA TYR A 77 -12.68 15.83 12.79
C TYR A 77 -11.47 16.13 11.94
N PHE A 78 -10.31 15.61 12.35
CA PHE A 78 -9.07 15.77 11.61
C PHE A 78 -8.64 14.41 11.07
N LEU A 79 -8.38 14.37 9.76
CA LEU A 79 -7.89 13.19 9.05
C LEU A 79 -6.42 13.35 8.69
N TYR A 80 -5.76 12.22 8.47
CA TYR A 80 -4.33 12.15 8.09
C TYR A 80 -3.45 12.83 9.14
N GLN A 81 -3.67 12.45 10.40
CA GLN A 81 -2.93 12.99 11.54
C GLN A 81 -1.62 12.22 11.78
N GLU A 82 -1.46 11.08 11.13
CA GLU A 82 -0.31 10.20 11.23
C GLU A 82 0.85 10.77 10.37
N PRO A 83 2.00 11.12 10.97
CA PRO A 83 3.21 11.47 10.23
C PRO A 83 3.55 10.42 9.17
N GLY A 84 4.02 10.87 8.00
CA GLY A 84 4.33 9.99 6.88
C GLY A 84 3.13 9.34 6.19
N ARG A 85 1.88 9.57 6.63
CA ARG A 85 0.67 9.02 5.98
C ARG A 85 0.63 9.28 4.48
N ILE A 86 1.09 10.44 4.05
CA ILE A 86 1.10 10.86 2.64
C ILE A 86 2.06 10.02 1.78
N ILE A 87 3.10 9.43 2.38
CA ILE A 87 4.09 8.61 1.68
C ILE A 87 3.40 7.39 1.05
N THR A 88 2.45 6.75 1.75
CA THR A 88 1.66 5.64 1.18
C THR A 88 0.93 6.06 -0.09
N THR A 89 0.33 7.25 -0.09
CA THR A 89 -0.40 7.76 -1.27
C THR A 89 0.54 8.02 -2.44
N LEU A 90 1.70 8.66 -2.18
CA LEU A 90 2.72 8.89 -3.20
C LEU A 90 3.30 7.58 -3.73
N ALA A 91 3.50 6.58 -2.87
CA ALA A 91 3.98 5.26 -3.25
C ALA A 91 3.01 4.56 -4.22
N TRP A 92 1.71 4.57 -3.92
CA TRP A 92 0.69 4.04 -4.81
C TRP A 92 0.68 4.77 -6.16
N ALA A 93 0.75 6.10 -6.14
CA ALA A 93 0.69 6.91 -7.35
C ALA A 93 1.94 6.80 -8.24
N PHE A 94 3.11 6.53 -7.64
CA PHE A 94 4.44 6.67 -8.27
C PHE A 94 4.58 6.08 -9.68
N PRO A 95 4.11 4.85 -9.98
CA PRO A 95 4.26 4.25 -11.31
C PRO A 95 3.48 4.98 -12.42
N TYR A 96 2.52 5.82 -12.05
CA TYR A 96 1.62 6.54 -12.95
C TYR A 96 1.98 8.02 -13.10
N LEU A 97 3.02 8.47 -12.40
CA LEU A 97 3.49 9.84 -12.46
C LEU A 97 4.37 10.06 -13.70
N THR A 98 4.40 11.30 -14.18
CA THR A 98 5.42 11.71 -15.16
C THR A 98 6.81 11.69 -14.51
N SER A 99 7.88 11.60 -15.31
CA SER A 99 9.25 11.58 -14.76
C SER A 99 9.55 12.79 -13.86
N ALA A 100 9.10 13.99 -14.25
CA ALA A 100 9.28 15.19 -13.42
C ALA A 100 8.54 15.12 -12.07
N GLN A 101 7.36 14.50 -12.06
CA GLN A 101 6.60 14.27 -10.82
C GLN A 101 7.23 13.16 -9.98
N GLN A 102 7.80 12.12 -10.58
CA GLN A 102 8.55 11.08 -9.86
C GLN A 102 9.76 11.68 -9.13
N ASP A 103 10.54 12.53 -9.81
CA ASP A 103 11.67 13.23 -9.19
C ASP A 103 11.23 14.13 -8.03
N SER A 104 10.14 14.86 -8.23
CA SER A 104 9.55 15.70 -7.18
C SER A 104 9.01 14.88 -6.00
N ALA A 105 8.43 13.70 -6.26
CA ALA A 105 7.94 12.80 -5.22
C ALA A 105 9.08 12.20 -4.39
N ARG A 106 10.21 11.84 -5.02
CA ARG A 106 11.42 11.42 -4.29
C ARG A 106 11.92 12.51 -3.36
N LEU A 107 12.02 13.74 -3.85
CA LEU A 107 12.42 14.89 -3.03
C LEU A 107 11.44 15.12 -1.87
N TYR A 108 10.14 15.12 -2.15
CA TYR A 108 9.10 15.28 -1.13
C TYR A 108 9.25 14.23 -0.02
N VAL A 109 9.40 12.95 -0.38
CA VAL A 109 9.57 11.88 0.61
C VAL A 109 10.87 12.05 1.39
N ALA A 110 11.97 12.39 0.74
CA ALA A 110 13.23 12.66 1.43
C ALA A 110 13.10 13.80 2.46
N GLU A 111 12.37 14.87 2.13
CA GLU A 111 12.08 15.99 3.04
C GLU A 111 11.19 15.59 4.22
N GLU A 112 10.18 14.74 4.01
CA GLU A 112 9.35 14.21 5.11
C GLU A 112 10.18 13.34 6.07
N LEU A 113 11.03 12.45 5.56
CA LEU A 113 11.86 11.56 6.39
C LEU A 113 12.94 12.33 7.17
N ALA A 114 13.48 13.40 6.60
CA ALA A 114 14.47 14.24 7.25
C ALA A 114 13.89 15.16 8.34
N ASN A 115 12.57 15.29 8.43
CA ASN A 115 11.89 16.18 9.37
C ASN A 115 11.13 15.38 10.44
N ILE A 116 11.56 15.51 11.70
CA ILE A 116 10.97 14.77 12.82
C ILE A 116 9.49 15.08 13.08
N ASP A 117 8.97 16.20 12.59
CA ASP A 117 7.55 16.51 12.71
C ASP A 117 6.69 15.81 11.66
N TYR A 118 7.30 15.24 10.62
CA TYR A 118 6.59 14.63 9.48
C TYR A 118 7.02 13.19 9.18
N ALA A 119 8.18 12.76 9.64
CA ALA A 119 8.65 11.38 9.51
C ALA A 119 7.72 10.40 10.26
N PRO A 120 7.51 9.16 9.77
CA PRO A 120 6.61 8.18 10.41
C PRO A 120 6.87 7.92 11.90
N TRP A 121 8.13 7.96 12.32
CA TRP A 121 8.58 7.80 13.71
C TRP A 121 8.55 9.10 14.54
N GLY A 122 7.99 10.16 13.95
CA GLY A 122 7.99 11.52 14.47
C GLY A 122 6.90 11.83 15.50
N ASN A 123 6.75 13.13 15.77
CA ASN A 123 5.76 13.65 16.70
C ASN A 123 4.33 13.35 16.21
N TYR A 124 3.49 12.79 17.09
CA TYR A 124 2.10 12.47 16.79
C TYR A 124 1.12 13.06 17.82
N PRO A 125 -0.03 13.60 17.39
CA PRO A 125 -0.45 13.82 15.99
C PRO A 125 0.32 14.94 15.28
N LEU A 126 0.29 14.92 13.94
CA LEU A 126 0.72 16.06 13.13
C LEU A 126 0.06 17.35 13.62
N SER A 127 0.84 18.43 13.65
CA SER A 127 0.36 19.76 13.99
C SER A 127 -0.76 20.19 13.04
N ARG A 128 -1.93 20.53 13.60
CA ARG A 128 -3.10 20.96 12.83
C ARG A 128 -3.01 22.41 12.34
N THR A 129 -1.99 23.14 12.79
CA THR A 129 -1.75 24.55 12.48
C THR A 129 -0.51 24.77 11.61
N GLU A 130 0.28 23.74 11.36
CA GLU A 130 1.53 23.82 10.58
C GLU A 130 1.43 22.97 9.31
N GLY A 131 2.16 23.40 8.28
CA GLY A 131 2.06 22.84 6.94
C GLY A 131 0.95 23.46 6.09
N ALA A 132 0.93 23.07 4.82
CA ALA A 132 -0.06 23.51 3.85
C ALA A 132 -1.41 22.83 4.14
N ARG A 133 -2.44 23.67 4.29
CA ARG A 133 -3.82 23.25 4.51
C ARG A 133 -4.37 22.52 3.29
N ARG A 134 -5.10 21.42 3.54
CA ARG A 134 -5.64 20.53 2.49
C ARG A 134 -7.01 20.98 1.99
N GLU A 135 -7.76 21.73 2.80
CA GLU A 135 -9.13 22.15 2.52
C GLU A 135 -9.18 23.15 1.36
N TYR A 136 -10.10 22.98 0.42
CA TYR A 136 -10.37 23.99 -0.62
C TYR A 136 -10.89 25.30 -0.03
N TYR A 137 -11.67 25.21 1.05
CA TYR A 137 -12.22 26.34 1.78
C TYR A 137 -11.67 26.36 3.19
N GLN A 138 -10.60 27.14 3.38
CA GLN A 138 -9.88 27.19 4.65
C GLN A 138 -10.62 28.06 5.66
N GLN A 139 -10.83 27.51 6.85
CA GLN A 139 -11.35 28.26 7.98
C GLN A 139 -10.24 29.08 8.65
N SER A 140 -10.58 30.31 9.06
CA SER A 140 -9.75 31.17 9.89
C SER A 140 -10.60 31.80 11.00
N PRO A 141 -10.31 31.54 12.29
CA PRO A 141 -9.24 30.68 12.81
C PRO A 141 -9.49 29.18 12.58
N ILE A 142 -8.49 28.33 12.85
CA ILE A 142 -8.66 26.87 12.92
C ILE A 142 -9.36 26.54 14.23
N TRP A 143 -10.65 26.28 14.15
CA TRP A 143 -11.44 25.89 15.31
C TRP A 143 -10.99 24.54 15.85
N GLN A 144 -10.94 24.39 17.17
CA GLN A 144 -10.68 23.11 17.83
C GLN A 144 -9.35 22.43 17.40
N ALA A 145 -8.32 23.22 17.08
CA ALA A 145 -7.00 22.69 16.73
C ALA A 145 -6.40 21.80 17.84
N ASN A 146 -6.79 21.98 19.10
CA ASN A 146 -6.33 21.17 20.25
C ASN A 146 -7.26 20.01 20.63
N HIS A 147 -8.25 19.67 19.78
CA HIS A 147 -9.20 18.59 20.08
C HIS A 147 -8.50 17.22 20.20
N TRP A 148 -9.00 16.33 21.04
CA TRP A 148 -8.33 15.04 21.29
C TRP A 148 -8.73 13.94 20.30
N MET A 149 -9.78 14.14 19.50
CA MET A 149 -10.24 13.14 18.54
C MET A 149 -9.16 12.79 17.51
N GLY A 150 -8.94 11.49 17.36
CA GLY A 150 -7.96 10.92 16.46
C GLY A 150 -6.55 10.81 17.04
N ASN A 151 -6.30 11.25 18.29
CA ASN A 151 -4.98 11.14 18.94
C ASN A 151 -4.56 9.69 19.28
N PHE A 152 -5.43 8.70 19.07
CA PHE A 152 -5.16 7.28 19.30
C PHE A 152 -5.37 6.45 18.03
N ARG A 153 -5.41 7.09 16.86
CA ARG A 153 -5.47 6.33 15.61
C ARG A 153 -4.16 5.58 15.40
N PRO A 154 -4.21 4.37 14.84
CA PRO A 154 -3.01 3.59 14.59
C PRO A 154 -2.12 4.29 13.57
N LYS A 155 -0.81 4.17 13.75
CA LYS A 155 0.23 4.74 12.88
C LYS A 155 1.13 3.68 12.28
N LEU A 156 1.16 2.46 12.83
CA LEU A 156 2.02 1.37 12.39
C LEU A 156 1.91 1.11 10.88
N HIS A 157 0.71 1.29 10.30
CA HIS A 157 0.45 1.15 8.87
C HIS A 157 1.32 2.06 7.98
N THR A 158 1.91 3.13 8.49
CA THR A 158 2.81 4.03 7.74
C THR A 158 4.10 3.33 7.29
N LEU A 159 4.54 2.28 8.00
CA LEU A 159 5.68 1.46 7.57
C LEU A 159 5.41 0.69 6.27
N TYR A 160 4.15 0.33 6.00
CA TYR A 160 3.78 -0.22 4.70
C TYR A 160 4.01 0.81 3.59
N GLY A 161 3.72 2.08 3.86
CA GLY A 161 3.97 3.19 2.93
C GLY A 161 5.45 3.37 2.62
N LEU A 162 6.32 3.27 3.63
CA LEU A 162 7.78 3.32 3.44
C LEU A 162 8.26 2.19 2.54
N TRP A 163 7.93 0.94 2.89
CA TRP A 163 8.29 -0.21 2.08
C TRP A 163 7.76 -0.08 0.64
N LEU A 164 6.49 0.28 0.48
CA LEU A 164 5.85 0.40 -0.84
C LEU A 164 6.51 1.49 -1.67
N PHE A 165 6.90 2.61 -1.05
CA PHE A 165 7.60 3.69 -1.75
C PHE A 165 8.96 3.20 -2.24
N ALA A 166 9.76 2.59 -1.37
CA ALA A 166 11.06 2.05 -1.74
C ALA A 166 10.95 1.01 -2.87
N GLU A 167 9.97 0.10 -2.78
CA GLU A 167 9.70 -0.91 -3.81
C GLU A 167 9.29 -0.27 -5.16
N ARG A 168 8.33 0.65 -5.16
CA ARG A 168 7.80 1.23 -6.41
C ARG A 168 8.70 2.30 -7.03
N ALA A 169 9.51 2.98 -6.22
CA ALA A 169 10.41 4.03 -6.67
C ALA A 169 11.87 3.57 -6.86
N GLY A 170 12.24 2.39 -6.34
CA GLY A 170 13.61 1.90 -6.33
C GLY A 170 14.50 2.61 -5.29
N GLU A 171 13.93 3.01 -4.15
CA GLU A 171 14.53 3.96 -3.20
C GLU A 171 14.82 3.32 -1.83
N PHE A 172 15.32 2.08 -1.78
CA PHE A 172 15.72 1.46 -0.51
C PHE A 172 16.91 2.19 0.15
N ASP A 173 17.83 2.71 -0.66
CA ASP A 173 18.97 3.51 -0.18
C ASP A 173 18.53 4.80 0.54
N LEU A 174 17.39 5.39 0.15
CA LEU A 174 16.83 6.57 0.81
C LEU A 174 16.42 6.26 2.26
N LEU A 175 15.92 5.05 2.50
CA LEU A 175 15.41 4.63 3.80
C LEU A 175 16.50 4.10 4.73
N GLN A 176 17.58 3.54 4.17
CA GLN A 176 18.64 2.87 4.93
C GLN A 176 19.23 3.70 6.09
N PRO A 177 19.48 5.03 5.95
CA PRO A 177 20.00 5.84 7.05
C PRO A 177 19.06 5.94 8.26
N PHE A 178 17.76 5.75 8.05
CA PHE A 178 16.71 5.84 9.06
C PHE A 178 16.29 4.49 9.63
N TRP A 179 16.97 3.40 9.27
CA TRP A 179 16.64 2.06 9.76
C TRP A 179 16.53 1.98 11.30
N PRO A 180 17.46 2.55 12.09
CA PRO A 180 17.33 2.54 13.56
C PRO A 180 16.04 3.20 14.07
N ASP A 181 15.63 4.31 13.47
CA ASP A 181 14.40 5.02 13.86
C ASP A 181 13.15 4.22 13.46
N ILE A 182 13.18 3.57 12.29
CA ILE A 182 12.13 2.66 11.82
C ILE A 182 11.97 1.47 12.77
N GLU A 183 13.07 0.87 13.22
CA GLU A 183 13.06 -0.25 14.17
C GLU A 183 12.51 0.17 15.54
N GLU A 184 12.96 1.31 16.06
CA GLU A 184 12.48 1.83 17.35
C GLU A 184 10.97 2.09 17.30
N PHE A 185 10.50 2.78 16.26
CA PHE A 185 9.08 3.03 16.04
C PHE A 185 8.26 1.73 15.93
N TYR A 186 8.73 0.77 15.14
CA TYR A 186 8.07 -0.53 15.02
C TYR A 186 7.94 -1.22 16.38
N ASN A 187 9.01 -1.24 17.18
CA ASN A 187 9.00 -1.88 18.49
C ASN A 187 8.05 -1.20 19.47
N SER A 188 7.85 0.13 19.37
CA SER A 188 6.89 0.85 20.22
C SER A 188 5.43 0.68 19.79
N GLU A 189 5.16 0.46 18.50
CA GLU A 189 3.80 0.50 17.94
C GLU A 189 3.32 -0.86 17.41
N ALA A 190 4.12 -1.93 17.52
CA ALA A 190 3.80 -3.24 16.94
C ALA A 190 2.42 -3.78 17.38
N ASP A 191 2.00 -3.46 18.60
CA ASP A 191 0.71 -3.89 19.16
C ASP A 191 -0.50 -3.31 18.40
N GLU A 192 -0.34 -2.20 17.66
CA GLU A 192 -1.41 -1.61 16.83
C GLU A 192 -1.85 -2.51 15.65
N GLY A 193 -1.05 -3.52 15.28
CA GLY A 193 -1.27 -4.43 14.15
C GLY A 193 -2.54 -5.28 14.21
N ARG A 194 -3.19 -5.35 15.38
CA ARG A 194 -4.44 -6.12 15.63
C ARG A 194 -5.62 -5.68 14.78
N ILE A 195 -5.57 -4.48 14.22
CA ILE A 195 -6.57 -3.97 13.28
C ILE A 195 -6.15 -4.35 11.86
N TYR A 196 -7.05 -4.90 11.05
CA TYR A 196 -6.71 -5.35 9.68
C TYR A 196 -5.99 -4.26 8.85
N GLY A 197 -6.47 -3.03 8.91
CA GLY A 197 -5.84 -1.86 8.30
C GLY A 197 -4.39 -1.61 8.72
N SER A 198 -4.07 -1.91 9.97
CA SER A 198 -2.77 -1.65 10.61
C SER A 198 -1.82 -2.83 10.57
N ALA A 199 -2.33 -4.06 10.39
CA ALA A 199 -1.53 -5.26 10.17
C ALA A 199 -0.57 -5.13 8.97
N SER A 200 -0.91 -4.26 8.01
CA SER A 200 -0.04 -3.89 6.88
C SER A 200 1.33 -3.37 7.33
N GLY A 201 1.42 -2.72 8.49
CA GLY A 201 2.69 -2.24 9.03
C GLY A 201 3.67 -3.36 9.38
N HIS A 202 3.19 -4.53 9.86
CA HIS A 202 4.05 -5.70 10.00
C HIS A 202 4.58 -6.20 8.66
N ILE A 203 3.74 -6.18 7.62
CA ILE A 203 4.15 -6.59 6.26
C ILE A 203 5.26 -5.66 5.74
N GLY A 204 5.08 -4.35 5.91
CA GLY A 204 6.11 -3.35 5.58
C GLY A 204 7.41 -3.62 6.34
N MET A 205 7.33 -3.84 7.65
CA MET A 205 8.49 -4.12 8.50
C MET A 205 9.21 -5.43 8.11
N ILE A 206 8.48 -6.51 7.83
CA ILE A 206 9.07 -7.79 7.38
C ILE A 206 9.90 -7.57 6.11
N ARG A 207 9.37 -6.80 5.15
CA ARG A 207 10.03 -6.60 3.85
C ARG A 207 11.21 -5.63 3.95
N LEU A 208 11.11 -4.57 4.74
CA LEU A 208 12.25 -3.68 5.03
C LEU A 208 13.37 -4.42 5.77
N ALA A 209 13.04 -5.18 6.81
CA ALA A 209 14.01 -5.98 7.56
C ALA A 209 14.73 -7.01 6.66
N HIS A 210 14.01 -7.58 5.69
CA HIS A 210 14.60 -8.46 4.69
C HIS A 210 15.62 -7.75 3.81
N GLU A 211 15.23 -6.61 3.26
CA GLU A 211 16.08 -5.82 2.36
C GLU A 211 17.35 -5.35 3.07
N PHE A 212 17.23 -4.89 4.33
CA PHE A 212 18.36 -4.42 5.11
C PHE A 212 19.14 -5.53 5.82
N GLY A 213 18.76 -6.80 5.64
CA GLY A 213 19.46 -7.95 6.20
C GLY A 213 19.31 -8.12 7.73
N ASP A 214 18.30 -7.48 8.33
CA ASP A 214 18.00 -7.59 9.75
C ASP A 214 17.15 -8.83 10.05
N SER A 215 17.84 -9.94 10.35
CA SER A 215 17.18 -11.20 10.66
C SER A 215 16.36 -11.17 11.96
N ALA A 216 16.69 -10.30 12.92
CA ALA A 216 16.01 -10.25 14.21
C ALA A 216 14.66 -9.52 14.08
N ALA A 217 14.69 -8.33 13.46
CA ALA A 217 13.49 -7.57 13.12
C ALA A 217 12.54 -8.39 12.24
N LEU A 218 13.07 -9.10 11.24
CA LEU A 218 12.29 -9.96 10.35
C LEU A 218 11.55 -11.08 11.10
N VAL A 219 12.23 -11.77 12.03
CA VAL A 219 11.62 -12.84 12.83
C VAL A 219 10.54 -12.28 13.76
N ALA A 220 10.82 -11.16 14.43
CA ALA A 220 9.87 -10.52 15.33
C ALA A 220 8.62 -10.05 14.58
N ALA A 221 8.78 -9.35 13.46
CA ALA A 221 7.66 -8.83 12.69
C ALA A 221 6.80 -9.94 12.06
N ARG A 222 7.42 -11.03 11.60
CA ARG A 222 6.69 -12.21 11.11
C ARG A 222 5.91 -12.91 12.23
N ALA A 223 6.45 -12.97 13.44
CA ALA A 223 5.73 -13.53 14.59
C ALA A 223 4.51 -12.68 14.97
N ASN A 224 4.66 -11.36 15.01
CA ASN A 224 3.57 -10.44 15.31
C ASN A 224 2.46 -10.52 14.25
N LEU A 225 2.82 -10.49 12.95
CA LEU A 225 1.83 -10.67 11.88
C LEU A 225 1.07 -12.00 11.99
N LEU A 226 1.76 -13.11 12.28
CA LEU A 226 1.09 -14.40 12.47
C LEU A 226 0.13 -14.36 13.66
N SER A 227 0.54 -13.73 14.78
CA SER A 227 -0.31 -13.57 15.96
C SER A 227 -1.56 -12.78 15.62
N ASP A 228 -1.42 -11.61 15.01
CA ASP A 228 -2.54 -10.72 14.73
C ASP A 228 -3.48 -11.25 13.64
N LEU A 229 -2.95 -11.94 12.62
CA LEU A 229 -3.81 -12.64 11.66
C LEU A 229 -4.52 -13.84 12.29
N THR A 230 -3.91 -14.53 13.26
CA THR A 230 -4.57 -15.64 13.97
C THR A 230 -5.67 -15.12 14.89
N ASP A 231 -5.40 -14.08 15.67
CA ASP A 231 -6.40 -13.41 16.51
C ASP A 231 -7.50 -12.77 15.66
N GLY A 232 -7.12 -12.25 14.49
CA GLY A 232 -7.98 -11.68 13.47
C GLY A 232 -8.89 -12.68 12.77
N LEU A 233 -8.78 -13.99 13.02
CA LEU A 233 -9.82 -14.96 12.65
C LEU A 233 -11.11 -14.75 13.45
N ASN A 234 -11.04 -14.02 14.57
CA ASN A 234 -12.20 -13.56 15.30
C ASN A 234 -12.51 -12.10 14.92
N PHE A 235 -13.30 -11.92 13.87
CA PHE A 235 -13.69 -10.59 13.38
C PHE A 235 -14.29 -9.67 14.47
N ALA A 236 -14.97 -10.24 15.47
CA ALA A 236 -15.54 -9.49 16.59
C ALA A 236 -14.49 -9.01 17.61
N SER A 237 -13.34 -9.69 17.76
CA SER A 237 -12.25 -9.22 18.63
C SER A 237 -11.61 -7.96 18.07
N VAL A 238 -11.44 -7.89 16.74
CA VAL A 238 -10.94 -6.70 16.04
C VAL A 238 -11.89 -5.51 16.22
N GLU A 239 -13.20 -5.74 16.09
CA GLU A 239 -14.22 -4.73 16.37
C GLU A 239 -14.14 -4.23 17.82
N ALA A 240 -14.04 -5.17 18.78
CA ALA A 240 -13.98 -4.83 20.19
C ALA A 240 -12.74 -3.98 20.53
N PHE A 241 -11.61 -4.22 19.86
CA PHE A 241 -10.40 -3.42 20.03
C PHE A 241 -10.57 -1.99 19.50
N LEU A 242 -11.21 -1.80 18.33
CA LEU A 242 -11.51 -0.46 17.81
C LEU A 242 -12.34 0.38 18.78
N GLN A 243 -13.31 -0.26 19.44
CA GLN A 243 -14.21 0.37 20.39
C GLN A 243 -13.58 0.64 21.76
N ASN A 244 -12.73 -0.28 22.25
CA ASN A 244 -12.31 -0.27 23.66
C ASN A 244 -10.81 -0.04 23.86
N GLY A 245 -9.97 -0.14 22.83
CA GLY A 245 -8.51 -0.10 23.00
C GLY A 245 -8.02 -1.16 23.99
N TYR A 246 -6.89 -0.89 24.65
CA TYR A 246 -6.39 -1.74 25.74
C TYR A 246 -6.97 -1.31 27.10
N ASN A 247 -7.15 -0.01 27.28
CA ASN A 247 -7.46 0.61 28.57
C ASN A 247 -8.78 1.39 28.56
N GLY A 248 -9.55 1.34 27.47
CA GLY A 248 -10.81 2.09 27.31
C GLY A 248 -10.61 3.51 26.81
N TRP A 249 -9.62 4.23 27.35
CA TRP A 249 -9.34 5.63 27.00
C TRP A 249 -8.47 5.79 25.74
N ASP A 250 -7.75 4.72 25.37
CA ASP A 250 -6.88 4.61 24.21
C ASP A 250 -7.57 3.96 23.01
N ALA A 251 -8.91 3.86 23.05
CA ALA A 251 -9.69 3.30 21.97
C ALA A 251 -9.49 4.10 20.66
N PRO A 252 -9.02 3.48 19.57
CA PRO A 252 -8.72 4.20 18.33
C PRO A 252 -9.93 4.93 17.74
N TYR A 253 -11.12 4.35 17.90
CA TYR A 253 -12.39 4.91 17.40
C TYR A 253 -13.51 4.86 18.45
N GLY A 254 -13.21 4.69 19.73
CA GLY A 254 -14.20 4.53 20.81
C GLY A 254 -15.35 5.55 20.80
N PRO A 255 -15.10 6.86 20.60
CA PRO A 255 -16.16 7.87 20.55
C PRO A 255 -17.16 7.65 19.41
N GLN A 256 -16.69 7.06 18.31
CA GLN A 256 -17.51 6.76 17.14
C GLN A 256 -18.47 5.60 17.43
N TYR A 257 -18.14 4.70 18.35
CA TYR A 257 -19.00 3.59 18.82
C TYR A 257 -20.02 3.98 19.89
N SER A 258 -20.21 5.27 20.16
CA SER A 258 -21.24 5.71 21.10
C SER A 258 -22.65 5.43 20.56
N THR A 259 -23.60 5.18 21.46
CA THR A 259 -25.02 4.97 21.09
C THR A 259 -25.63 6.15 20.33
N ARG A 260 -25.00 7.33 20.42
CA ARG A 260 -25.38 8.52 19.64
C ARG A 260 -25.17 8.32 18.14
N ASN A 261 -24.21 7.48 17.74
CA ASN A 261 -23.77 7.27 16.37
C ASN A 261 -24.32 5.99 15.72
N ASP A 262 -24.90 5.10 16.52
CA ASP A 262 -25.45 3.84 16.04
C ASP A 262 -26.41 4.03 14.86
N SER A 263 -26.18 3.29 13.77
CA SER A 263 -26.94 3.37 12.52
C SER A 263 -26.89 4.71 11.77
N LEU A 264 -26.13 5.69 12.27
CA LEU A 264 -25.95 7.01 11.66
C LEU A 264 -24.59 7.18 11.01
N ILE A 265 -23.62 6.33 11.34
CA ILE A 265 -22.30 6.27 10.69
C ILE A 265 -21.91 4.83 10.39
N TYR A 266 -20.91 4.65 9.52
CA TYR A 266 -20.40 3.34 9.14
C TYR A 266 -19.18 2.95 9.97
N HIS A 267 -19.23 1.77 10.60
CA HIS A 267 -18.16 1.23 11.44
C HIS A 267 -17.21 0.33 10.64
N GLY A 268 -16.60 0.90 9.60
CA GLY A 268 -15.66 0.20 8.71
C GLY A 268 -14.19 0.43 9.06
N TRP A 269 -13.86 1.09 10.19
CA TRP A 269 -12.50 1.58 10.46
C TRP A 269 -11.44 0.49 10.55
N MET A 270 -11.85 -0.77 10.77
CA MET A 270 -10.91 -1.89 10.71
C MET A 270 -10.26 -2.05 9.34
N PHE A 271 -10.87 -1.53 8.27
CA PHE A 271 -10.37 -1.62 6.91
C PHE A 271 -9.57 -0.38 6.47
N LEU A 272 -9.54 0.68 7.28
CA LEU A 272 -8.79 1.88 6.92
C LEU A 272 -7.30 1.58 6.78
N ASN A 273 -6.68 2.06 5.70
CA ASN A 273 -5.26 1.81 5.37
C ASN A 273 -4.93 0.34 5.06
N MET A 274 -5.93 -0.51 4.81
CA MET A 274 -5.73 -1.92 4.49
C MET A 274 -4.90 -2.09 3.21
N SER A 275 -3.89 -2.96 3.28
CA SER A 275 -3.08 -3.35 2.13
C SER A 275 -3.76 -4.47 1.32
N PRO A 276 -3.37 -4.69 0.05
CA PRO A 276 -3.91 -5.77 -0.76
C PRO A 276 -3.77 -7.15 -0.12
N GLU A 277 -2.66 -7.42 0.57
CA GLU A 277 -2.38 -8.70 1.23
C GLU A 277 -3.39 -8.98 2.35
N VAL A 278 -3.71 -7.96 3.14
CA VAL A 278 -4.75 -8.08 4.16
C VAL A 278 -6.13 -8.21 3.50
N GLY A 279 -6.39 -7.49 2.41
CA GLY A 279 -7.63 -7.68 1.64
C GLY A 279 -7.80 -9.10 1.11
N ARG A 280 -6.71 -9.74 0.68
CA ARG A 280 -6.66 -11.15 0.30
C ARG A 280 -6.88 -12.07 1.51
N TYR A 281 -6.25 -11.80 2.65
CA TYR A 281 -6.51 -12.53 3.90
C TYR A 281 -8.00 -12.48 4.25
N LEU A 282 -8.63 -11.31 4.21
CA LEU A 282 -10.06 -11.16 4.47
C LEU A 282 -10.92 -11.91 3.45
N ARG A 283 -10.50 -11.99 2.18
CA ARG A 283 -11.20 -12.81 1.19
C ARG A 283 -11.12 -14.30 1.53
N ASP A 284 -9.96 -14.75 2.00
CA ASP A 284 -9.72 -16.17 2.26
C ASP A 284 -10.44 -16.64 3.54
N TYR A 285 -10.63 -15.76 4.54
CA TYR A 285 -11.17 -16.12 5.86
C TYR A 285 -12.46 -15.42 6.29
N HIS A 286 -12.82 -14.26 5.71
CA HIS A 286 -13.92 -13.38 6.15
C HIS A 286 -14.74 -12.78 5.01
N LEU A 287 -14.81 -13.43 3.85
CA LEU A 287 -15.50 -12.87 2.69
C LEU A 287 -16.96 -12.55 2.99
N GLU A 288 -17.66 -13.41 3.73
CA GLU A 288 -19.08 -13.21 4.06
C GLU A 288 -19.28 -12.01 5.00
N GLU A 289 -18.50 -11.92 6.07
CA GLU A 289 -18.57 -10.82 7.05
C GLU A 289 -18.21 -9.48 6.41
N CYS A 290 -17.14 -9.44 5.61
CA CYS A 290 -16.75 -8.24 4.86
C CYS A 290 -17.82 -7.83 3.86
N THR A 291 -18.38 -8.78 3.11
CA THR A 291 -19.45 -8.50 2.12
C THR A 291 -20.71 -7.96 2.81
N ALA A 292 -21.14 -8.57 3.92
CA ALA A 292 -22.32 -8.13 4.66
C ALA A 292 -22.14 -6.71 5.22
N ARG A 293 -20.98 -6.43 5.81
CA ARG A 293 -20.65 -5.10 6.36
C ARG A 293 -20.54 -4.03 5.27
N ASN A 294 -19.86 -4.34 4.18
CA ASN A 294 -19.73 -3.43 3.05
C ASN A 294 -21.10 -3.14 2.41
N SER A 295 -21.93 -4.17 2.22
CA SER A 295 -23.28 -4.03 1.66
C SER A 295 -24.20 -3.19 2.54
N TRP A 296 -24.05 -3.27 3.87
CA TRP A 296 -24.77 -2.39 4.79
C TRP A 296 -24.38 -0.92 4.54
N ALA A 297 -23.08 -0.62 4.43
CA ALA A 297 -22.58 0.73 4.23
C ALA A 297 -23.05 1.31 2.90
N THR A 298 -22.83 0.57 1.80
CA THR A 298 -23.17 1.03 0.44
C THR A 298 -24.68 1.05 0.21
N GLY A 299 -25.46 0.21 0.88
CA GLY A 299 -26.92 0.28 0.88
C GLY A 299 -27.47 1.48 1.65
N ARG A 300 -26.87 1.83 2.79
CA ARG A 300 -27.28 2.98 3.63
C ARG A 300 -26.88 4.32 3.03
N PHE A 301 -25.67 4.37 2.46
CA PHE A 301 -25.04 5.54 1.88
C PHE A 301 -24.81 5.32 0.39
N TYR A 302 -25.87 5.23 -0.41
CA TYR A 302 -25.83 4.81 -1.83
C TYR A 302 -24.98 5.68 -2.79
N LEU A 303 -24.64 6.91 -2.41
CA LEU A 303 -23.73 7.86 -3.06
C LEU A 303 -22.54 8.18 -2.13
N TRP A 304 -22.11 7.20 -1.34
CA TRP A 304 -20.97 7.34 -0.41
C TRP A 304 -19.71 7.86 -1.11
N TRP A 305 -19.57 7.59 -2.41
CA TRP A 305 -18.45 8.04 -3.24
C TRP A 305 -18.57 9.50 -3.68
N LEU A 306 -19.72 10.16 -3.52
CA LEU A 306 -19.92 11.57 -3.88
C LEU A 306 -19.74 12.49 -2.67
N THR A 307 -18.73 13.35 -2.73
CA THR A 307 -18.43 14.38 -1.73
C THR A 307 -19.63 15.30 -1.50
N GLY A 308 -20.03 15.48 -0.24
CA GLY A 308 -21.11 16.40 0.15
C GLY A 308 -22.54 15.86 -0.05
N SER A 309 -22.70 14.56 -0.32
CA SER A 309 -24.03 13.93 -0.36
C SER A 309 -24.81 14.17 0.93
N GLN A 310 -26.07 14.57 0.82
CA GLN A 310 -26.91 14.97 1.97
C GLN A 310 -27.41 13.77 2.78
N TYR A 311 -26.50 13.15 3.51
CA TYR A 311 -26.80 12.13 4.51
C TYR A 311 -26.85 12.75 5.88
N PHE A 312 -28.03 12.73 6.51
CA PHE A 312 -28.17 13.03 7.94
C PHE A 312 -27.46 11.92 8.74
N CYS A 313 -26.22 12.22 9.10
CA CYS A 313 -25.29 11.35 9.80
C CYS A 313 -24.75 12.07 11.04
N ARG A 314 -23.81 11.45 11.75
CA ARG A 314 -23.16 12.04 12.93
C ARG A 314 -21.64 11.93 12.93
N TRP A 315 -21.03 11.92 11.75
CA TRP A 315 -19.58 11.83 11.62
C TRP A 315 -18.84 12.98 12.31
N THR A 316 -19.40 14.20 12.27
CA THR A 316 -18.72 15.42 12.76
C THR A 316 -19.61 16.27 13.67
N GLY A 317 -20.56 15.65 14.37
CA GLY A 317 -21.51 16.32 15.25
C GLY A 317 -22.97 16.08 14.91
N ASP A 318 -23.87 16.76 15.63
CA ASP A 318 -25.30 16.71 15.35
C ASP A 318 -25.61 17.38 14.01
N GLU A 319 -26.69 16.92 13.38
CA GLU A 319 -27.17 17.43 12.09
C GLU A 319 -26.14 17.40 10.95
N SER A 320 -25.09 16.58 11.09
CA SER A 320 -24.05 16.46 10.06
C SER A 320 -24.66 15.97 8.75
N SER A 321 -24.38 16.69 7.67
CA SER A 321 -24.80 16.34 6.30
C SER A 321 -23.59 15.94 5.44
N GLY A 322 -23.39 14.65 5.21
CA GLY A 322 -22.21 14.18 4.46
C GLY A 322 -21.74 12.78 4.82
N VAL A 323 -20.68 12.34 4.16
CA VAL A 323 -19.81 11.24 4.63
C VAL A 323 -18.37 11.74 4.55
N THR A 324 -17.52 11.27 5.46
CA THR A 324 -16.11 11.68 5.51
C THR A 324 -15.30 10.96 4.41
N PRO A 325 -14.11 11.48 4.06
CA PRO A 325 -13.17 10.78 3.17
C PRO A 325 -12.81 9.35 3.62
N GLU A 326 -12.92 9.04 4.91
CA GLU A 326 -12.73 7.68 5.43
C GLU A 326 -13.70 6.68 4.81
N MET A 327 -14.87 7.11 4.36
CA MET A 327 -15.79 6.25 3.64
C MET A 327 -15.13 5.62 2.41
N PHE A 328 -14.32 6.37 1.65
CA PHE A 328 -13.49 5.80 0.58
C PHE A 328 -12.48 4.80 1.12
N GLY A 329 -11.78 5.16 2.19
CA GLY A 329 -10.74 4.32 2.80
C GLY A 329 -11.28 3.01 3.39
N MET A 330 -12.55 2.97 3.82
CA MET A 330 -13.19 1.79 4.40
C MET A 330 -13.90 0.91 3.37
N VAL A 331 -14.32 1.47 2.23
CA VAL A 331 -15.11 0.78 1.21
C VAL A 331 -14.26 0.31 0.04
N VAL A 332 -13.47 1.20 -0.58
CA VAL A 332 -12.75 0.88 -1.84
C VAL A 332 -11.77 -0.27 -1.68
N PRO A 333 -10.93 -0.35 -0.63
CA PRO A 333 -10.03 -1.48 -0.45
C PRO A 333 -10.76 -2.83 -0.34
N ILE A 334 -11.94 -2.86 0.29
CA ILE A 334 -12.76 -4.08 0.42
C ILE A 334 -13.39 -4.45 -0.92
N GLU A 335 -13.97 -3.48 -1.63
CA GLU A 335 -14.50 -3.66 -2.98
C GLU A 335 -13.42 -4.24 -3.91
N ARG A 336 -12.21 -3.69 -3.89
CA ARG A 336 -11.12 -4.12 -4.77
C ARG A 336 -10.51 -5.46 -4.39
N TRP A 337 -10.03 -5.61 -3.16
CA TRP A 337 -9.13 -6.72 -2.79
C TRP A 337 -9.84 -7.90 -2.14
N THR A 338 -11.01 -7.66 -1.53
CA THR A 338 -11.78 -8.70 -0.84
C THR A 338 -12.92 -9.21 -1.70
N ILE A 339 -13.82 -8.32 -2.14
CA ILE A 339 -15.02 -8.67 -2.92
C ILE A 339 -14.67 -8.95 -4.39
N GLY A 340 -13.71 -8.21 -4.96
CA GLY A 340 -13.33 -8.36 -6.36
C GLY A 340 -14.29 -7.64 -7.31
N THR A 341 -14.77 -6.46 -6.92
CA THR A 341 -15.65 -5.61 -7.70
C THR A 341 -15.02 -5.23 -9.04
N SER A 342 -15.86 -5.19 -10.07
CA SER A 342 -15.41 -4.95 -11.44
C SER A 342 -14.78 -3.56 -11.62
N SER A 343 -13.82 -3.47 -12.53
CA SER A 343 -13.14 -2.22 -12.86
C SER A 343 -14.10 -1.10 -13.27
N GLY A 344 -15.09 -1.42 -14.09
CA GLY A 344 -16.11 -0.46 -14.52
C GLY A 344 -17.00 0.07 -13.39
N THR A 345 -17.13 -0.66 -12.28
CA THR A 345 -17.82 -0.15 -11.07
C THR A 345 -16.87 0.71 -10.24
N LEU A 346 -15.62 0.28 -10.04
CA LEU A 346 -14.61 1.07 -9.32
C LEU A 346 -14.38 2.43 -9.99
N GLU A 347 -14.29 2.47 -11.32
CA GLU A 347 -14.15 3.69 -12.11
C GLU A 347 -15.31 4.68 -11.89
N GLN A 348 -16.54 4.19 -11.70
CA GLN A 348 -17.70 5.07 -11.49
C GLN A 348 -17.62 5.88 -10.19
N TYR A 349 -16.93 5.38 -9.18
CA TYR A 349 -16.75 6.10 -7.91
C TYR A 349 -15.96 7.39 -8.10
N PHE A 350 -15.12 7.48 -9.14
CA PHE A 350 -14.27 8.64 -9.45
C PHE A 350 -14.94 9.67 -10.36
N ARG A 351 -16.26 9.56 -10.54
CA ARG A 351 -17.10 10.68 -10.97
C ARG A 351 -17.24 11.77 -9.91
N SER A 352 -16.78 11.49 -8.68
CA SER A 352 -16.65 12.47 -7.62
C SER A 352 -15.33 13.22 -7.67
N SER A 353 -15.12 14.14 -6.72
CA SER A 353 -13.87 14.85 -6.52
C SER A 353 -13.30 14.52 -5.14
N PRO A 354 -11.97 14.57 -4.96
CA PRO A 354 -11.37 14.50 -3.63
C PRO A 354 -11.91 15.63 -2.76
N TRP A 355 -11.88 15.45 -1.43
CA TRP A 355 -12.37 16.47 -0.51
C TRP A 355 -11.47 17.71 -0.46
N GLY A 356 -10.18 17.51 -0.70
CA GLY A 356 -9.16 18.54 -0.72
C GLY A 356 -7.86 18.01 -1.28
N ARG A 357 -6.84 18.85 -1.27
CA ARG A 357 -5.49 18.48 -1.68
C ARG A 357 -4.99 17.30 -0.84
N GLY A 358 -4.50 16.26 -1.51
CA GLY A 358 -3.96 15.09 -0.82
C GLY A 358 -5.01 14.34 -0.01
N ASP A 359 -6.24 14.22 -0.50
CA ASP A 359 -7.20 13.25 0.05
C ASP A 359 -6.64 11.82 -0.17
N CYS A 360 -5.94 11.30 0.84
CA CYS A 360 -5.16 10.07 0.71
C CYS A 360 -6.05 8.87 0.32
N TYR A 361 -7.23 8.77 0.91
CA TYR A 361 -8.15 7.65 0.69
C TYR A 361 -8.75 7.68 -0.71
N TRP A 362 -9.13 8.86 -1.18
CA TRP A 362 -9.64 9.01 -2.53
C TRP A 362 -8.54 8.73 -3.57
N LEU A 363 -7.32 9.25 -3.38
CA LEU A 363 -6.21 9.04 -4.31
C LEU A 363 -5.74 7.58 -4.37
N GLU A 364 -5.67 6.91 -3.23
CA GLU A 364 -5.35 5.47 -3.18
C GLU A 364 -6.46 4.65 -3.84
N GLY A 365 -7.72 5.02 -3.65
CA GLY A 365 -8.83 4.44 -4.37
C GLY A 365 -8.73 4.66 -5.89
N LEU A 366 -8.30 5.84 -6.32
CA LEU A 366 -8.13 6.17 -7.75
C LEU A 366 -7.06 5.28 -8.38
N VAL A 367 -5.95 5.08 -7.69
CA VAL A 367 -4.90 4.12 -8.12
C VAL A 367 -5.46 2.70 -8.20
N GLN A 368 -6.24 2.26 -7.21
CA GLN A 368 -6.87 0.94 -7.24
C GLN A 368 -7.85 0.77 -8.42
N ALA A 369 -8.58 1.82 -8.80
CA ALA A 369 -9.43 1.81 -9.99
C ALA A 369 -8.61 1.74 -11.28
N ILE A 370 -7.53 2.52 -11.41
CA ILE A 370 -6.59 2.46 -12.53
C ILE A 370 -6.03 1.03 -12.67
N GLU A 371 -5.50 0.48 -11.58
CA GLU A 371 -4.92 -0.87 -11.51
C GLU A 371 -5.95 -1.98 -11.78
N SER A 372 -7.23 -1.74 -11.51
CA SER A 372 -8.28 -2.73 -11.78
C SER A 372 -8.52 -3.00 -13.26
N THR A 373 -8.07 -2.11 -14.14
CA THR A 373 -8.19 -2.28 -15.60
C THR A 373 -7.10 -3.17 -16.19
N GLY A 374 -6.01 -3.40 -15.46
CA GLY A 374 -4.88 -4.20 -15.89
C GLY A 374 -4.91 -5.65 -15.39
N ASP A 375 -3.89 -6.41 -15.78
CA ASP A 375 -3.70 -7.79 -15.35
C ASP A 375 -2.96 -7.83 -14.02
N THR A 376 -3.59 -8.41 -12.99
CA THR A 376 -3.01 -8.52 -11.65
C THR A 376 -2.28 -9.85 -11.45
N LEU A 377 -0.99 -9.79 -11.10
CA LEU A 377 -0.15 -10.94 -10.74
C LEU A 377 0.40 -10.78 -9.33
N TRP A 378 0.18 -11.79 -8.48
CA TRP A 378 0.78 -11.87 -7.15
C TRP A 378 2.22 -12.37 -7.25
N ARG A 379 3.19 -11.53 -6.91
CA ARG A 379 4.63 -11.85 -6.94
C ARG A 379 5.15 -12.03 -5.52
N ASP A 380 6.01 -13.03 -5.33
CA ASP A 380 6.78 -13.19 -4.09
C ASP A 380 7.91 -12.15 -4.07
N MET A 381 7.90 -11.27 -3.08
CA MET A 381 8.84 -10.15 -2.95
C MET A 381 10.26 -10.58 -2.58
N ARG A 382 10.49 -11.85 -2.22
CA ARG A 382 11.84 -12.39 -2.03
C ARG A 382 12.46 -12.89 -3.33
N ALA A 383 11.63 -13.12 -4.35
CA ALA A 383 12.12 -13.63 -5.61
C ALA A 383 12.79 -12.48 -6.35
N SER A 384 14.10 -12.57 -6.56
CA SER A 384 14.79 -11.69 -7.52
C SER A 384 14.05 -11.75 -8.86
N PRO A 385 13.92 -10.64 -9.60
CA PRO A 385 13.33 -10.67 -10.93
C PRO A 385 14.04 -11.77 -11.73
N GLY A 386 13.25 -12.74 -12.16
CA GLY A 386 13.77 -13.97 -12.74
C GLY A 386 13.94 -13.78 -14.23
N VAL A 387 15.16 -13.97 -14.73
CA VAL A 387 15.38 -14.22 -16.15
C VAL A 387 15.03 -15.68 -16.44
N THR A 388 14.09 -15.93 -17.32
CA THR A 388 13.74 -17.25 -17.85
C THR A 388 14.09 -17.35 -19.33
N ASP A 389 14.16 -18.57 -19.85
CA ASP A 389 14.31 -18.83 -21.29
C ASP A 389 15.53 -18.16 -21.94
N LEU A 390 16.63 -18.00 -21.19
CA LEU A 390 17.86 -17.45 -21.74
C LEU A 390 18.41 -18.37 -22.84
N THR A 391 18.44 -17.85 -24.06
CA THR A 391 18.99 -18.52 -25.24
C THR A 391 20.11 -17.67 -25.85
N ALA A 392 21.17 -18.33 -26.30
CA ALA A 392 22.25 -17.73 -27.05
C ALA A 392 22.25 -18.31 -28.46
N VAL A 393 22.02 -17.47 -29.46
CA VAL A 393 21.98 -17.87 -30.87
C VAL A 393 23.17 -17.26 -31.61
N PRO A 394 24.05 -18.06 -32.22
CA PRO A 394 25.14 -17.53 -33.02
C PRO A 394 24.60 -16.86 -34.30
N LEU A 395 25.14 -15.69 -34.63
CA LEU A 395 24.80 -14.90 -35.81
C LEU A 395 26.10 -14.40 -36.50
N GLY A 396 26.75 -15.28 -37.25
CA GLY A 396 28.05 -14.97 -37.85
C GLY A 396 29.14 -14.85 -36.78
N ASN A 397 29.75 -13.66 -36.66
CA ASN A 397 30.71 -13.35 -35.59
C ASN A 397 30.03 -12.81 -34.32
N ASP A 398 28.71 -12.59 -34.36
CA ASP A 398 27.95 -12.05 -33.24
C ASP A 398 27.19 -13.15 -32.49
N ILE A 399 26.76 -12.84 -31.27
CA ILE A 399 25.84 -13.67 -30.49
C ILE A 399 24.60 -12.84 -30.14
N VAL A 400 23.43 -13.38 -30.45
CA VAL A 400 22.16 -12.82 -30.01
C VAL A 400 21.74 -13.52 -28.73
N LEU A 401 21.65 -12.76 -27.64
CA LEU A 401 21.06 -13.23 -26.39
C LEU A 401 19.59 -12.84 -26.35
N ARG A 402 18.72 -13.81 -26.11
CA ARG A 402 17.29 -13.60 -25.91
C ARG A 402 16.88 -14.22 -24.59
N TRP A 403 15.99 -13.55 -23.87
CA TRP A 403 15.44 -14.05 -22.64
C TRP A 403 14.03 -13.51 -22.45
N SER A 404 13.31 -14.15 -21.54
CA SER A 404 12.10 -13.61 -20.93
C SER A 404 12.45 -13.16 -19.53
N ALA A 405 11.79 -12.13 -19.02
CA ALA A 405 11.85 -11.85 -17.59
C ALA A 405 10.52 -11.29 -17.12
N THR A 406 10.22 -11.54 -15.86
CA THR A 406 9.03 -11.00 -15.21
C THR A 406 9.46 -9.93 -14.22
N GLY A 407 9.07 -8.69 -14.51
CA GLY A 407 9.22 -7.56 -13.61
C GLY A 407 10.65 -7.08 -13.41
N ALA A 408 11.40 -6.97 -14.50
CA ALA A 408 12.71 -6.32 -14.58
C ALA A 408 12.60 -5.09 -15.49
N GLN A 409 13.12 -3.93 -15.09
CA GLN A 409 13.19 -2.74 -15.95
C GLN A 409 14.47 -2.69 -16.79
N GLN A 410 15.55 -3.34 -16.32
CA GLN A 410 16.83 -3.37 -17.01
C GLN A 410 17.59 -4.68 -16.77
N TYR A 411 18.59 -4.94 -17.61
CA TYR A 411 19.42 -6.13 -17.54
C TYR A 411 20.91 -5.78 -17.57
N LEU A 412 21.70 -6.53 -16.80
CA LEU A 412 23.15 -6.59 -16.92
C LEU A 412 23.54 -7.89 -17.59
N ILE A 413 24.50 -7.84 -18.51
CA ILE A 413 25.04 -9.04 -19.15
C ILE A 413 26.48 -9.21 -18.71
N ALA A 414 26.77 -10.40 -18.18
CA ALA A 414 28.11 -10.80 -17.82
C ALA A 414 28.53 -12.04 -18.62
N SER A 415 29.82 -12.16 -18.93
CA SER A 415 30.36 -13.33 -19.62
C SER A 415 31.59 -13.92 -18.94
N SER A 416 31.84 -15.20 -19.19
CA SER A 416 32.98 -15.97 -18.70
C SER A 416 33.46 -16.96 -19.77
N PRO A 417 34.78 -17.24 -19.88
CA PRO A 417 35.31 -18.30 -20.72
C PRO A 417 35.06 -19.72 -20.16
N THR A 418 34.65 -19.84 -18.89
CA THR A 418 34.36 -21.13 -18.24
C THR A 418 32.99 -21.09 -17.55
N SER A 419 32.28 -22.23 -17.51
CA SER A 419 30.95 -22.34 -16.90
C SER A 419 30.89 -21.84 -15.46
N ASP A 420 31.97 -22.06 -14.71
CA ASP A 420 32.09 -21.75 -13.29
C ASP A 420 33.12 -20.65 -13.01
N GLY A 421 33.55 -19.92 -14.05
CA GLY A 421 34.56 -18.87 -13.94
C GLY A 421 34.01 -17.56 -13.37
N PRO A 422 34.89 -16.61 -13.02
CA PRO A 422 34.44 -15.26 -12.70
C PRO A 422 33.77 -14.63 -13.93
N PHE A 423 32.51 -14.26 -13.77
CA PHE A 423 31.76 -13.53 -14.79
C PHE A 423 32.11 -12.05 -14.72
N THR A 424 32.42 -11.45 -15.86
CA THR A 424 32.68 -10.01 -15.99
C THR A 424 31.53 -9.35 -16.72
N ILE A 425 31.00 -8.24 -16.20
CA ILE A 425 29.96 -7.46 -16.87
C ILE A 425 30.53 -6.91 -18.19
N ILE A 426 29.85 -7.24 -19.29
CA ILE A 426 30.21 -6.82 -20.64
C ILE A 426 29.21 -5.84 -21.24
N ASP A 427 28.01 -5.74 -20.66
CA ASP A 427 27.01 -4.78 -21.07
C ASP A 427 26.03 -4.48 -19.91
N SER A 428 25.42 -3.30 -19.92
CA SER A 428 24.57 -2.80 -18.84
C SER A 428 23.47 -1.89 -19.37
N VAL A 429 22.33 -1.82 -18.66
CA VAL A 429 21.19 -0.95 -18.97
C VAL A 429 20.51 -1.34 -20.28
N ILE A 430 20.34 -2.65 -20.47
CA ILE A 430 19.60 -3.18 -21.63
C ILE A 430 18.13 -3.34 -21.22
N THR A 431 17.20 -2.98 -22.09
CA THR A 431 15.75 -3.12 -21.83
C THR A 431 15.13 -4.33 -22.54
N ASP A 432 15.84 -4.97 -23.46
CA ASP A 432 15.34 -6.01 -24.37
C ASP A 432 16.45 -7.02 -24.76
N SER A 433 16.22 -7.89 -25.75
CA SER A 433 17.29 -8.76 -26.30
C SER A 433 18.52 -7.96 -26.74
N VAL A 434 19.73 -8.50 -26.56
CA VAL A 434 20.97 -7.85 -27.01
C VAL A 434 21.70 -8.64 -28.09
N VAL A 435 22.30 -7.91 -29.03
CA VAL A 435 23.28 -8.43 -29.97
C VAL A 435 24.67 -8.03 -29.47
N LEU A 436 25.45 -9.02 -29.03
CA LEU A 436 26.82 -8.79 -28.62
C LEU A 436 27.73 -9.00 -29.83
N ASN A 437 28.46 -7.93 -30.20
CA ASN A 437 29.54 -8.04 -31.17
C ASN A 437 30.75 -8.63 -30.46
N ASN A 438 31.06 -9.88 -30.79
CA ASN A 438 32.17 -10.58 -30.18
C ASN A 438 33.33 -10.52 -31.17
N GLU A 439 34.30 -9.63 -30.94
CA GLU A 439 35.61 -9.69 -31.62
C GLU A 439 36.40 -10.98 -31.27
N THR A 440 35.79 -11.94 -30.59
CA THR A 440 36.44 -13.16 -30.12
C THR A 440 36.61 -14.17 -31.24
N GLN A 441 37.84 -14.70 -31.31
CA GLN A 441 38.25 -15.81 -32.15
C GLN A 441 37.18 -16.91 -32.23
N ASN A 442 36.80 -17.25 -33.47
CA ASN A 442 36.01 -18.44 -33.78
C ASN A 442 36.52 -19.64 -32.96
N TRP A 443 35.59 -20.47 -32.46
CA TRP A 443 35.84 -21.75 -31.75
C TRP A 443 36.13 -21.72 -30.25
N THR A 444 35.89 -20.61 -29.53
CA THR A 444 36.02 -20.57 -28.06
C THR A 444 34.65 -20.58 -27.38
N ALA A 445 34.43 -21.50 -26.42
CA ALA A 445 33.20 -21.50 -25.62
C ALA A 445 33.13 -20.26 -24.74
N ARG A 446 31.96 -19.61 -24.69
CA ARG A 446 31.63 -18.55 -23.73
C ARG A 446 30.32 -18.85 -23.04
N TYR A 447 30.27 -18.47 -21.78
CA TYR A 447 29.13 -18.60 -20.89
C TYR A 447 28.62 -17.21 -20.55
N PHE A 448 27.30 -17.04 -20.54
CA PHE A 448 26.66 -15.75 -20.29
C PHE A 448 25.71 -15.84 -19.11
N HIS A 449 25.69 -14.78 -18.30
CA HIS A 449 24.65 -14.52 -17.32
C HIS A 449 23.92 -13.26 -17.74
N VAL A 450 22.59 -13.33 -17.72
CA VAL A 450 21.73 -12.15 -17.77
C VAL A 450 21.19 -11.97 -16.37
N ILE A 451 21.43 -10.81 -15.80
CA ILE A 451 21.02 -10.45 -14.45
C ILE A 451 19.92 -9.42 -14.62
N ALA A 452 18.70 -9.81 -14.31
CA ALA A 452 17.60 -8.86 -14.22
C ALA A 452 17.84 -7.92 -13.06
N GLN A 453 17.56 -6.66 -13.29
CA GLN A 453 17.53 -5.62 -12.27
C GLN A 453 16.10 -5.06 -12.21
N PRO A 454 15.66 -4.61 -11.03
CA PRO A 454 14.38 -3.93 -10.87
C PRO A 454 14.17 -2.83 -11.89
#